data_AF-A0A7L0ZIQ1-F1
#
_entry.id   AF-A0A7L0ZIQ1-F1
#
_cell.length_a   1.000
_cell.length_b   1.000
_cell.length_c   1.000
_cell.angle_alpha   90.00
_cell.angle_beta   90.00
_cell.angle_gamma   90.00
#
_symmetry.space_group_name_H-M   'P 1'
#
loop_
_entity.id
_entity.type
_entity.pdbx_description
1 polymer ?
#
loop_
_entity_poly.entity_id
_entity_poly.type
_entity_poly.pdbx_seq_one_letter_code
_entity_poly.pdbx_strand_id
1 'polypeptide(L)'
;LGEYGLRNKREVWRVKFTLAKIRKAARELLTLDEKDPRRLFEGGFWEGNALLRRLVRIGVLDEGKMKLDYILGLKIEDFLERRLQTQVFKLGLAKSIHHARVLIRQRHIR
;
A
#
# COMPACT_ATOMS: atom_id res chain seq x y z
N LEU A 1 0.55 -17.01 -5.80
CA LEU A 1 1.68 -17.11 -4.84
C LEU A 1 3.03 -17.01 -5.56
N GLY A 2 3.21 -17.73 -6.68
CA GLY A 2 4.45 -17.72 -7.47
C GLY A 2 4.85 -16.34 -8.02
N GLU A 3 3.89 -15.54 -8.51
CA GLU A 3 4.15 -14.24 -9.15
C GLU A 3 4.83 -13.20 -8.25
N TYR A 4 4.69 -13.28 -6.93
CA TYR A 4 5.28 -12.33 -5.99
C TYR A 4 6.37 -12.97 -5.13
N GLY A 5 6.77 -14.23 -5.43
CA GLY A 5 7.79 -14.98 -4.70
C GLY A 5 7.58 -15.00 -3.18
N LEU A 6 6.31 -15.17 -2.76
CA LEU A 6 5.92 -15.23 -1.36
C LEU A 6 6.30 -16.57 -0.75
N ARG A 7 6.84 -16.56 0.47
CA ARG A 7 7.27 -17.79 1.16
C ARG A 7 6.07 -18.59 1.68
N ASN A 8 5.16 -17.92 2.39
CA ASN A 8 4.01 -18.53 3.06
C ASN A 8 2.73 -17.70 2.86
N LYS A 9 1.56 -18.33 3.00
CA LYS A 9 0.25 -17.65 3.01
C LYS A 9 0.12 -16.55 4.08
N ARG A 10 0.90 -16.64 5.16
CA ARG A 10 0.98 -15.61 6.20
C ARG A 10 1.44 -14.25 5.66
N GLU A 11 2.25 -14.20 4.60
CA GLU A 11 2.62 -12.93 3.95
C GLU A 11 1.40 -12.27 3.29
N VAL A 12 0.56 -13.06 2.61
CA VAL A 12 -0.71 -12.59 2.02
C VAL A 12 -1.67 -12.10 3.11
N TRP A 13 -1.81 -12.87 4.19
CA TRP A 13 -2.76 -12.53 5.26
C TRP A 13 -2.38 -11.24 5.99
N ARG A 14 -1.08 -10.95 6.15
CA ARG A 14 -0.64 -9.67 6.71
C ARG A 14 -1.09 -8.50 5.85
N VAL A 15 -0.89 -8.57 4.53
CA VAL A 15 -1.32 -7.52 3.60
C VAL A 15 -2.85 -7.40 3.57
N LYS A 16 -3.57 -8.53 3.57
CA LYS A 16 -5.03 -8.55 3.65
C LYS A 16 -5.55 -7.87 4.92
N PHE A 17 -4.91 -8.13 6.06
CA PHE A 17 -5.28 -7.51 7.33
C PHE A 17 -5.00 -6.00 7.35
N THR A 18 -3.85 -5.55 6.84
CA THR A 18 -3.55 -4.12 6.75
C THR A 18 -4.54 -3.40 5.83
N LEU A 19 -4.87 -4.00 4.69
CA LEU A 19 -5.85 -3.47 3.75
C LEU A 19 -7.25 -3.39 4.39
N ALA A 20 -7.66 -4.42 5.14
CA ALA A 20 -8.93 -4.41 5.88
C ALA A 20 -8.99 -3.28 6.92
N LYS A 21 -7.89 -3.01 7.65
CA LYS A 21 -7.80 -1.90 8.60
C LYS A 21 -7.94 -0.54 7.90
N ILE A 22 -7.27 -0.37 6.76
CA ILE A 22 -7.33 0.87 5.96
C ILE A 22 -8.75 1.08 5.41
N ARG A 23 -9.38 0.03 4.85
CA ARG A 23 -10.77 0.10 4.37
C ARG A 23 -11.78 0.36 5.48
N LYS A 24 -11.56 -0.16 6.69
CA LYS A 24 -12.41 0.12 7.85
C LYS A 24 -12.35 1.61 8.20
N ALA A 25 -11.14 2.16 8.35
CA ALA A 25 -10.95 3.58 8.61
C ALA A 25 -11.58 4.45 7.51
N ALA A 26 -11.36 4.11 6.24
CA ALA A 26 -11.97 4.85 5.13
C ALA A 26 -13.51 4.84 5.16
N ARG A 27 -14.14 3.71 5.53
CA ARG A 27 -15.61 3.64 5.67
C ARG A 27 -16.14 4.51 6.81
N GLU A 28 -15.47 4.50 7.96
CA GLU A 28 -15.84 5.34 9.10
C GLU A 28 -15.71 6.83 8.75
N LEU A 29 -14.67 7.21 8.00
CA LEU A 29 -14.49 8.58 7.52
C LEU A 29 -15.52 8.99 6.47
N LEU A 30 -15.94 8.05 5.61
CA LEU A 30 -16.96 8.31 4.60
C LEU A 30 -18.33 8.60 5.20
N THR A 31 -18.64 8.06 6.38
CA THR A 31 -19.91 8.32 7.09
C THR A 31 -19.98 9.67 7.81
N LEU A 32 -18.84 10.33 8.03
CA LEU A 32 -18.77 11.65 8.66
C LEU A 32 -19.00 12.75 7.63
N ASP A 33 -19.52 13.90 8.10
CA ASP A 33 -19.79 15.06 7.25
C ASP A 33 -18.47 15.67 6.73
N GLU A 34 -18.48 16.27 5.55
CA GLU A 34 -17.29 16.83 4.89
C GLU A 34 -16.60 17.92 5.72
N LYS A 35 -17.35 18.59 6.59
CA LYS A 35 -16.86 19.66 7.48
C LYS A 35 -16.42 19.16 8.85
N ASP A 36 -16.57 17.87 9.17
CA ASP A 36 -16.14 17.36 10.45
C ASP A 36 -14.63 17.45 10.60
N PRO A 37 -14.09 17.93 11.74
CA PRO A 37 -12.64 18.07 11.95
C PRO A 37 -11.90 16.72 11.83
N ARG A 38 -12.56 15.61 12.17
CA ARG A 38 -12.00 14.25 11.98
C ARG A 38 -11.85 13.88 10.52
N ARG A 39 -12.83 14.23 9.68
CA ARG A 39 -12.77 13.98 8.23
C ARG A 39 -11.88 15.00 7.53
N LEU A 40 -11.80 16.24 8.00
CA LEU A 40 -10.83 17.20 7.49
C LEU A 40 -9.38 16.78 7.77
N PHE A 41 -9.15 16.08 8.89
CA PHE A 41 -7.83 15.57 9.30
C PHE A 41 -7.44 14.20 8.69
N GLU A 42 -8.39 13.43 8.18
CA GLU A 42 -8.11 12.11 7.58
C GLU A 42 -8.61 11.93 6.14
N GLY A 43 -9.48 12.81 5.64
CA GLY A 43 -10.33 12.65 4.46
C GLY A 43 -10.28 13.74 3.39
N GLY A 44 -9.72 14.92 3.69
CA GLY A 44 -9.23 15.86 2.67
C GLY A 44 -9.91 17.23 2.60
N PHE A 45 -9.10 18.27 2.85
CA PHE A 45 -8.94 19.49 2.03
C PHE A 45 -7.80 20.38 2.58
N TRP A 46 -7.40 20.19 3.86
CA TRP A 46 -6.27 20.89 4.51
C TRP A 46 -5.25 19.90 5.11
N GLU A 47 -4.12 20.42 5.59
CA GLU A 47 -2.86 19.73 5.89
C GLU A 47 -2.86 18.53 6.88
N GLY A 48 -4.02 18.12 7.40
CA GLY A 48 -4.20 16.85 8.09
C GLY A 48 -4.74 15.82 7.11
N ASN A 49 -3.88 15.01 6.47
CA ASN A 49 -4.32 13.96 5.56
C ASN A 49 -3.50 12.69 5.80
N ALA A 50 -3.49 12.23 7.04
CA ALA A 50 -2.53 11.23 7.51
C ALA A 50 -2.66 9.89 6.75
N LEU A 51 -3.89 9.46 6.46
CA LEU A 51 -4.19 8.22 5.75
C LEU A 51 -3.78 8.31 4.27
N LEU A 52 -4.23 9.35 3.56
CA LEU A 52 -3.93 9.57 2.15
C LEU A 52 -2.44 9.81 1.89
N ARG A 53 -1.79 10.66 2.69
CA ARG A 53 -0.33 10.91 2.56
C ARG A 53 0.49 9.64 2.76
N ARG A 54 0.08 8.76 3.68
CA ARG A 54 0.76 7.49 3.89
C ARG A 54 0.63 6.58 2.67
N LEU A 55 -0.55 6.51 2.05
CA LEU A 55 -0.79 5.70 0.86
C LEU A 55 -0.03 6.21 -0.36
N VAL A 56 0.05 7.53 -0.53
CA VAL A 56 0.84 8.18 -1.59
C VAL A 56 2.34 7.94 -1.38
N ARG A 57 2.85 8.07 -0.14
CA ARG A 57 4.25 7.78 0.18
C ARG A 57 4.65 6.33 -0.11
N ILE A 58 3.73 5.38 0.09
CA ILE A 58 3.97 3.97 -0.25
C ILE A 58 3.86 3.75 -1.78
N GLY A 59 3.24 4.67 -2.51
CA GLY A 59 3.01 4.60 -3.96
C GLY A 59 1.80 3.74 -4.34
N VAL A 60 0.87 3.49 -3.42
CA VAL A 60 -0.34 2.70 -3.68
C VAL A 60 -1.39 3.51 -4.45
N LEU A 61 -1.50 4.81 -4.12
CA LEU A 61 -2.31 5.76 -4.88
C LEU A 61 -1.42 6.78 -5.60
N ASP A 62 -1.93 7.22 -6.75
CA ASP A 62 -1.37 8.32 -7.53
C ASP A 62 -1.86 9.67 -7.00
N GLU A 63 -1.08 10.73 -7.20
CA GLU A 63 -1.36 12.07 -6.64
C GLU A 63 -2.67 12.66 -7.18
N GLY A 64 -3.03 12.32 -8.42
CA GLY A 64 -4.31 12.71 -9.03
C GLY A 64 -5.55 11.98 -8.49
N LYS A 65 -5.37 10.95 -7.64
CA LYS A 65 -6.46 10.10 -7.13
C LYS A 65 -6.62 10.19 -5.61
N MET A 66 -6.29 11.33 -4.99
CA MET A 66 -6.44 11.56 -3.56
C MET A 66 -7.90 11.75 -3.11
N LYS A 67 -8.80 10.80 -3.41
CA LYS A 67 -10.16 10.74 -2.87
C LYS A 67 -10.33 9.48 -2.00
N LEU A 68 -11.13 9.60 -0.94
CA LEU A 68 -11.43 8.49 -0.02
C LEU A 68 -12.06 7.29 -0.73
N ASP A 69 -12.87 7.52 -1.78
CA ASP A 69 -13.55 6.46 -2.53
C ASP A 69 -12.58 5.48 -3.19
N TYR A 70 -11.43 5.97 -3.67
CA TYR A 70 -10.42 5.12 -4.31
C TYR A 70 -9.77 4.13 -3.34
N ILE A 71 -9.78 4.42 -2.04
CA ILE A 71 -9.24 3.52 -1.01
C ILE A 71 -10.09 2.24 -0.91
N LEU A 72 -11.40 2.33 -1.16
CA LEU A 72 -12.29 1.16 -1.15
C LEU A 72 -11.96 0.21 -2.32
N GLY A 73 -11.55 0.75 -3.47
CA GLY A 73 -11.19 -0.01 -4.66
C GLY A 73 -9.85 -0.73 -4.62
N LEU A 74 -8.99 -0.48 -3.62
CA LEU A 74 -7.64 -1.02 -3.55
C LEU A 74 -7.60 -2.55 -3.52
N LYS A 75 -6.70 -3.15 -4.32
CA LYS A 75 -6.46 -4.58 -4.35
C LYS A 75 -5.26 -4.96 -3.50
N ILE A 76 -5.14 -6.26 -3.21
CA ILE A 76 -3.97 -6.80 -2.51
C ILE A 76 -2.71 -6.69 -3.39
N GLU A 77 -2.88 -6.79 -4.70
CA GLU A 77 -1.83 -6.66 -5.72
C GLU A 77 -1.09 -5.32 -5.59
N ASP A 78 -1.81 -4.21 -5.45
CA ASP A 78 -1.24 -2.86 -5.35
C ASP A 78 -0.20 -2.74 -4.22
N PHE A 79 -0.43 -3.44 -3.10
CA PHE A 79 0.52 -3.48 -1.98
C PHE A 79 1.67 -4.44 -2.23
N LEU A 80 1.44 -5.55 -2.92
CA LEU A 80 2.49 -6.51 -3.26
C LEU A 80 3.44 -5.97 -4.33
N GLU A 81 2.97 -5.11 -5.22
CA GLU A 81 3.81 -4.43 -6.21
C GLU A 81 4.78 -3.43 -5.59
N ARG A 82 4.42 -2.80 -4.46
CA ARG A 82 5.27 -1.82 -3.76
C ARG A 82 6.28 -2.45 -2.80
N ARG A 83 6.33 -3.78 -2.71
CA ARG A 83 7.32 -4.48 -1.90
C ARG A 83 8.71 -4.31 -2.50
N LEU A 84 9.74 -4.14 -1.67
CA LEU A 84 11.12 -4.01 -2.13
C LEU A 84 11.55 -5.15 -3.09
N GLN A 85 11.11 -6.38 -2.80
CA GLN A 85 11.40 -7.56 -3.63
C GLN A 85 10.88 -7.42 -5.07
N THR A 86 9.65 -6.93 -5.25
CA THR A 86 9.06 -6.72 -6.58
C THR A 86 9.61 -5.48 -7.25
N GLN A 87 9.90 -4.41 -6.49
CA GLN A 87 10.55 -3.21 -7.01
C GLN A 87 11.94 -3.52 -7.57
N VAL A 88 12.76 -4.28 -6.83
CA VAL A 88 14.09 -4.72 -7.29
C VAL A 88 14.01 -5.56 -8.57
N PHE A 89 12.99 -6.42 -8.68
CA PHE A 89 12.75 -7.19 -9.89
C PHE A 89 12.30 -6.30 -11.06
N LYS A 90 11.35 -5.37 -10.84
CA LYS A 90 10.90 -4.40 -11.85
C LYS A 90 12.02 -3.47 -12.32
N LEU A 91 12.97 -3.12 -11.44
CA LEU A 91 14.16 -2.32 -11.75
C LEU A 91 15.22 -3.12 -12.55
N GLY A 92 15.03 -4.41 -12.81
CA GLY A 92 15.96 -5.24 -13.58
C GLY A 92 17.25 -5.64 -12.84
N LEU A 93 17.38 -5.31 -11.55
CA LEU A 93 18.55 -5.65 -10.73
C LEU A 93 18.66 -7.15 -10.44
N ALA A 94 17.56 -7.89 -10.61
CA ALA A 94 17.50 -9.32 -10.36
C ALA A 94 16.86 -10.06 -11.53
N LYS A 95 17.45 -11.20 -11.91
CA LYS A 95 16.92 -12.09 -12.96
C LYS A 95 15.54 -12.69 -12.67
N SER A 96 15.16 -12.83 -11.39
CA SER A 96 13.86 -13.36 -10.96
C SER A 96 13.46 -12.79 -9.61
N ILE A 97 12.17 -12.91 -9.27
CA ILE A 97 11.64 -12.47 -7.97
C ILE A 97 12.26 -13.24 -6.80
N HIS A 98 12.61 -14.52 -7.01
CA HIS A 98 13.33 -15.32 -6.02
C HIS A 98 14.78 -14.85 -5.86
N HIS A 99 15.43 -14.48 -6.97
CA HIS A 99 16.78 -13.91 -6.94
C HIS A 99 16.79 -12.54 -6.21
N ALA A 100 15.81 -11.67 -6.47
CA ALA A 100 15.65 -10.41 -5.75
C ALA A 100 15.60 -10.61 -4.22
N ARG A 101 14.91 -11.66 -3.76
CA ARG A 101 14.85 -12.00 -2.33
C ARG A 101 16.20 -12.39 -1.75
N VAL A 102 17.02 -13.13 -2.50
CA VAL A 102 18.35 -13.56 -2.08
C VAL A 102 19.29 -12.35 -1.98
N LEU A 103 19.28 -11.47 -2.97
CA LEU A 103 20.09 -10.24 -2.98
C LEU A 103 19.77 -9.33 -1.80
N ILE A 104 18.48 -9.14 -1.49
CA ILE A 104 18.04 -8.38 -0.32
C ILE A 104 18.51 -9.05 0.97
N ARG A 105 18.35 -10.38 1.10
CA ARG A 105 18.78 -11.13 2.30
C ARG A 105 20.29 -11.04 2.52
N GLN A 106 21.07 -11.06 1.44
CA GLN A 106 22.53 -10.95 1.47
C GLN A 106 23.03 -9.50 1.62
N ARG A 107 22.13 -8.50 1.71
CA ARG A 107 22.45 -7.07 1.85
C ARG A 107 23.22 -6.49 0.65
N HIS A 108 22.99 -7.01 -0.55
CA HIS A 108 23.57 -6.45 -1.78
C HIS A 108 22.80 -5.21 -2.28
N ILE A 109 21.60 -4.98 -1.73
CA ILE A 109 20.71 -3.85 -2.08
C ILE A 109 20.60 -2.98 -0.83
N ARG A 110 20.80 -1.67 -1.00
CA ARG A 110 20.82 -0.66 0.07
C ARG A 110 19.68 0.33 -0.09
#